data_AF-A0A8S0SC53-F1
#
_entry.id   AF-A0A8S0SC53-F1
#
_cell.length_a   1.000
_cell.length_b   1.000
_cell.length_c   1.000
_cell.angle_alpha   90.00
_cell.angle_beta   90.00
_cell.angle_gamma   90.00
#
_symmetry.space_group_name_H-M   'P 1'
#
loop_
_entity.id
_entity.type
_entity.pdbx_description
1 polymer ?
#
loop_
_entity_poly.entity_id
_entity_poly.type
_entity_poly.pdbx_seq_one_letter_code
_entity_poly.pdbx_strand_id
1 'polypeptide(L)'
;MSALGFDIGNENCVIGAAKQRGIDVLLNDESKRETPTVVSFGEKQRFIGSAGAASATMNPKSTISQVKRLIGRKFSEPIVQDDLKLFPFETSEGPDGGIVIHLNYLSKKQTFTPIQILAMLLTHLKQIAERNLETPISDCVIGVPSYLTDLQRHAYLNAAEIAGLKPLRLMHDCTATALGYGIYKTEFSSGGPANVVFVDIGHCDMQVAVASFEPGHMKILSHASDSNLGGRDFDEVLFRYFAAQFKEQYNIDVYSNARASLRLRTSCEKMKKVLSANPEAPLNIECLMEEKDVKGFIKREDFEKLSSELLERVSIPCRKALLDSGLTLEKIHTVELVGSGSRIPAIAKILNSLFGKEPRRTVNASECVARGCALQCAMLSPIFRVREYEHGFFMVIPCFPETMSLTPFSKLVVSLICPFDHFA
;
A
#
# COMPACT_ATOMS: atom_id res chain seq x y z
N MET A 1 9.98 13.24 -21.76
CA MET A 1 10.35 12.79 -20.41
C MET A 1 9.17 13.09 -19.52
N SER A 2 8.61 12.07 -18.89
CA SER A 2 7.35 12.20 -18.14
C SER A 2 7.65 12.11 -16.65
N ALA A 3 7.08 12.99 -15.85
CA ALA A 3 7.23 12.95 -14.39
C ALA A 3 6.18 12.00 -13.79
N LEU A 4 6.64 10.88 -13.23
CA LEU A 4 5.79 9.84 -12.66
C LEU A 4 5.88 9.78 -11.13
N GLY A 5 4.75 9.49 -10.51
CA GLY A 5 4.61 9.13 -9.12
C GLY A 5 4.01 7.74 -8.98
N PHE A 6 4.61 6.88 -8.17
CA PHE A 6 4.06 5.58 -7.84
C PHE A 6 3.62 5.55 -6.38
N ASP A 7 2.39 5.12 -6.13
CA ASP A 7 1.96 4.62 -4.83
C ASP A 7 1.98 3.08 -4.88
N ILE A 8 2.79 2.47 -4.03
CA ILE A 8 2.93 1.01 -3.92
C ILE A 8 2.22 0.55 -2.64
N GLY A 9 0.89 0.47 -2.72
CA GLY A 9 0.06 -0.02 -1.63
C GLY A 9 0.17 -1.54 -1.45
N ASN A 10 -0.26 -2.04 -0.28
CA ASN A 10 -0.23 -3.47 0.03
C ASN A 10 -1.30 -4.29 -0.71
N GLU A 11 -2.38 -3.63 -1.13
CA GLU A 11 -3.51 -4.23 -1.87
C GLU A 11 -3.54 -3.75 -3.32
N ASN A 12 -3.36 -2.45 -3.55
CA ASN A 12 -3.38 -1.82 -4.87
C ASN A 12 -2.23 -0.81 -5.01
N CYS A 13 -1.74 -0.66 -6.23
CA CYS A 13 -0.83 0.38 -6.67
C CYS A 13 -1.55 1.43 -7.52
N VAL A 14 -1.08 2.67 -7.48
CA VAL A 14 -1.61 3.78 -8.29
C VAL A 14 -0.47 4.53 -8.97
N ILE A 15 -0.69 4.94 -10.22
CA ILE A 15 0.31 5.66 -11.03
C ILE A 15 -0.21 7.07 -11.31
N GLY A 16 0.50 8.06 -10.79
CA GLY A 16 0.30 9.47 -11.11
C GLY A 16 1.28 9.92 -12.20
N ALA A 17 0.83 10.79 -13.10
CA ALA A 17 1.67 11.39 -14.12
C ALA A 17 1.40 12.89 -14.24
N ALA A 18 2.46 13.69 -14.37
CA ALA A 18 2.32 15.08 -14.76
C ALA A 18 1.96 15.17 -16.26
N LYS A 19 0.80 15.75 -16.56
CA LYS A 19 0.33 16.05 -17.91
C LYS A 19 0.16 17.57 -18.07
N GLN A 20 -0.19 18.01 -19.28
CA GLN A 20 -0.46 19.43 -19.53
C GLN A 20 -1.53 19.95 -18.56
N ARG A 21 -1.18 20.97 -17.76
CA ARG A 21 -2.04 21.66 -16.79
C ARG A 21 -2.38 20.90 -15.49
N GLY A 22 -1.72 19.79 -15.16
CA GLY A 22 -1.91 19.18 -13.84
C GLY A 22 -1.35 17.77 -13.69
N ILE A 23 -1.78 17.12 -12.62
CA ILE A 23 -1.48 15.71 -12.33
C ILE A 23 -2.70 14.86 -12.63
N ASP A 24 -2.50 13.81 -13.42
CA ASP A 24 -3.52 12.83 -13.79
C ASP A 24 -3.14 11.44 -13.26
N VAL A 25 -4.13 10.57 -13.11
CA VAL A 25 -3.92 9.18 -12.67
C VAL A 25 -4.12 8.27 -13.87
N LEU A 26 -3.12 7.42 -14.14
CA LEU A 26 -3.12 6.54 -15.30
C LEU A 26 -4.05 5.34 -15.09
N LEU A 27 -4.65 4.88 -16.18
CA LEU A 27 -5.52 3.71 -16.18
C LEU A 27 -4.72 2.45 -16.49
N ASN A 28 -5.09 1.35 -15.84
CA ASN A 28 -4.56 0.02 -16.14
C ASN A 28 -5.28 -0.63 -17.35
N ASP A 29 -4.92 -1.88 -17.63
CA ASP A 29 -5.46 -2.67 -18.74
C ASP A 29 -6.98 -2.89 -18.70
N GLU A 30 -7.59 -2.73 -17.51
CA GLU A 30 -9.04 -2.85 -17.30
C GLU A 30 -9.73 -1.49 -17.16
N SER A 31 -9.06 -0.40 -17.57
CA SER A 31 -9.54 0.97 -17.43
C SER A 31 -9.81 1.40 -15.98
N LYS A 32 -9.14 0.78 -15.01
CA LYS A 32 -9.20 1.15 -13.59
C LYS A 32 -8.00 2.00 -13.19
N ARG A 33 -8.19 2.88 -12.20
CA ARG A 33 -7.13 3.74 -11.62
C ARG A 33 -6.24 3.02 -10.61
N GLU A 34 -6.69 1.88 -10.10
CA GLU A 34 -5.99 1.06 -9.12
C GLU A 34 -5.58 -0.26 -9.79
N THR A 35 -4.31 -0.63 -9.64
CA THR A 35 -3.76 -1.91 -10.14
C THR A 35 -3.47 -2.83 -8.95
N PRO A 36 -4.05 -4.03 -8.86
CA PRO A 36 -3.80 -4.93 -7.73
C PRO A 36 -2.31 -5.23 -7.51
N THR A 37 -1.84 -5.18 -6.25
CA THR A 37 -0.45 -5.45 -5.86
C THR A 37 -0.21 -6.96 -5.74
N VAL A 38 -0.22 -7.66 -6.87
CA VAL A 38 -0.14 -9.12 -6.91
C VAL A 38 0.66 -9.63 -8.11
N VAL A 39 1.44 -10.68 -7.88
CA VAL A 39 2.15 -11.46 -8.91
C VAL A 39 1.75 -12.92 -8.76
N SER A 40 1.11 -13.46 -9.79
CA SER A 40 0.72 -14.87 -9.87
C SER A 40 1.55 -15.59 -10.94
N PHE A 41 2.04 -16.77 -10.62
CA PHE A 41 2.81 -17.61 -11.53
C PHE A 41 1.94 -18.77 -12.01
N GLY A 42 1.66 -18.79 -13.31
CA GLY A 42 1.03 -19.94 -13.97
C GLY A 42 2.06 -20.99 -14.38
N GLU A 43 1.68 -21.90 -15.27
CA GLU A 43 2.61 -22.93 -15.74
C GLU A 43 3.73 -22.37 -16.62
N LYS A 44 3.38 -21.46 -17.54
CA LYS A 44 4.29 -20.94 -18.59
C LYS A 44 4.56 -19.44 -18.47
N GLN A 45 3.64 -18.68 -17.89
CA GLN A 45 3.69 -17.23 -17.85
C GLN A 45 3.39 -16.67 -16.45
N ARG A 46 3.74 -15.40 -16.26
CA ARG A 46 3.46 -14.62 -15.06
C ARG A 46 2.26 -13.72 -15.32
N PHE A 47 1.37 -13.61 -14.35
CA PHE A 47 0.24 -12.71 -14.36
C PHE A 47 0.45 -11.66 -13.27
N ILE A 48 0.45 -10.39 -13.64
CA ILE A 48 0.76 -9.27 -12.73
C ILE A 48 -0.43 -8.31 -12.75
N GLY A 49 -0.69 -7.62 -11.64
CA GLY A 49 -1.78 -6.65 -11.59
C GLY A 49 -3.14 -7.34 -11.63
N SER A 50 -4.06 -6.79 -12.44
CA SER A 50 -5.41 -7.33 -12.60
C SER A 50 -5.43 -8.80 -13.03
N ALA A 51 -4.56 -9.20 -13.97
CA ALA A 51 -4.45 -10.58 -14.42
C ALA A 51 -3.98 -11.52 -13.28
N GLY A 52 -3.06 -11.04 -12.44
CA GLY A 52 -2.60 -11.76 -11.26
C GLY A 52 -3.72 -11.95 -10.23
N ALA A 53 -4.54 -10.92 -10.00
CA ALA A 53 -5.68 -10.98 -9.10
C ALA A 53 -6.74 -11.98 -9.60
N ALA A 54 -7.04 -11.97 -10.90
CA ALA A 54 -7.96 -12.93 -11.51
C ALA A 54 -7.46 -14.39 -11.39
N SER A 55 -6.15 -14.60 -11.41
CA SER A 55 -5.53 -15.93 -11.32
C SER A 55 -5.33 -16.45 -9.89
N ALA A 56 -5.47 -15.57 -8.88
CA ALA A 56 -5.10 -15.86 -7.49
C ALA A 56 -5.81 -17.08 -6.89
N THR A 57 -7.10 -17.27 -7.25
CA THR A 57 -7.91 -18.38 -6.71
C THR A 57 -7.55 -19.73 -7.33
N MET A 58 -7.07 -19.74 -8.58
CA MET A 58 -6.63 -20.97 -9.26
C MET A 58 -5.24 -21.40 -8.79
N ASN A 59 -4.35 -20.43 -8.56
CA ASN A 59 -2.95 -20.67 -8.21
C ASN A 59 -2.57 -20.05 -6.85
N PRO A 60 -3.26 -20.36 -5.74
CA PRO A 60 -3.05 -19.66 -4.46
C PRO A 60 -1.61 -19.80 -3.94
N LYS A 61 -1.00 -20.99 -4.06
CA LYS A 61 0.38 -21.25 -3.61
C LYS A 61 1.46 -20.61 -4.49
N SER A 62 1.11 -20.21 -5.71
CA SER A 62 1.99 -19.54 -6.66
C SER A 62 1.57 -18.08 -6.87
N THR A 63 0.79 -17.51 -5.96
CA THR A 63 0.34 -16.12 -6.01
C THR A 63 0.86 -15.36 -4.81
N ILE A 64 1.62 -14.30 -5.07
CA ILE A 64 2.25 -13.46 -4.07
C ILE A 64 1.54 -12.12 -4.08
N SER A 65 0.86 -11.84 -2.98
CA SER A 65 0.30 -10.53 -2.64
C SER A 65 0.99 -10.00 -1.39
N GLN A 66 0.71 -8.74 -1.05
CA GLN A 66 1.19 -8.13 0.19
C GLN A 66 2.72 -8.09 0.34
N VAL A 67 3.45 -8.02 -0.79
CA VAL A 67 4.93 -8.04 -0.80
C VAL A 67 5.54 -6.92 0.05
N LYS A 68 4.84 -5.77 0.19
CA LYS A 68 5.23 -4.64 1.06
C LYS A 68 5.56 -5.08 2.49
N ARG A 69 4.91 -6.14 2.99
CA ARG A 69 5.14 -6.73 4.33
C ARG A 69 6.48 -7.43 4.48
N LEU A 70 7.04 -7.91 3.37
CA LEU A 70 8.22 -8.78 3.33
C LEU A 70 9.49 -8.03 2.89
N ILE A 71 9.35 -6.88 2.23
CA ILE A 71 10.48 -6.12 1.67
C ILE A 71 11.44 -5.65 2.77
N GLY A 72 12.72 -5.98 2.60
CA GLY A 72 13.84 -5.55 3.44
C GLY A 72 13.75 -6.04 4.89
N ARG A 73 12.98 -7.10 5.14
CA ARG A 73 12.81 -7.74 6.45
C ARG A 73 13.67 -8.99 6.58
N LYS A 74 14.06 -9.32 7.81
CA LYS A 74 14.72 -10.60 8.13
C LYS A 74 13.67 -11.69 8.33
N PHE A 75 13.99 -12.90 7.90
CA PHE A 75 13.11 -14.06 8.08
C PHE A 75 12.78 -14.30 9.56
N SER A 76 13.76 -14.12 10.46
CA SER A 76 13.62 -14.38 11.90
C SER A 76 12.83 -13.34 12.70
N GLU A 77 12.39 -12.22 12.10
CA GLU A 77 11.61 -11.20 12.80
C GLU A 77 10.23 -11.77 13.25
N PRO A 78 9.81 -11.64 14.53
CA PRO A 78 8.55 -12.20 15.02
C PRO A 78 7.32 -11.74 14.21
N ILE A 79 7.27 -10.44 13.90
CA ILE A 79 6.22 -9.84 13.08
C ILE A 79 6.14 -10.46 11.67
N VAL A 80 7.28 -10.82 11.09
CA VAL A 80 7.36 -11.47 9.78
C VAL A 80 6.85 -12.89 9.90
N GLN A 81 7.25 -13.62 10.94
CA GLN A 81 6.77 -14.99 11.18
C GLN A 81 5.25 -15.07 11.31
N ASP A 82 4.63 -14.07 11.93
CA ASP A 82 3.16 -14.00 12.01
C ASP A 82 2.51 -13.73 10.65
N ASP A 83 3.11 -12.86 9.83
CA ASP A 83 2.66 -12.64 8.45
C ASP A 83 2.82 -13.89 7.57
N LEU A 84 3.95 -14.59 7.68
CA LEU A 84 4.27 -15.78 6.88
C LEU A 84 3.28 -16.93 7.10
N LYS A 85 2.75 -17.08 8.32
CA LYS A 85 1.70 -18.08 8.64
C LYS A 85 0.39 -17.83 7.88
N LEU A 86 0.13 -16.60 7.46
CA LEU A 86 -1.10 -16.22 6.76
C LEU A 86 -1.00 -16.40 5.25
N PHE A 87 0.22 -16.55 4.71
CA PHE A 87 0.43 -16.68 3.28
C PHE A 87 0.30 -18.13 2.81
N PRO A 88 -0.28 -18.36 1.62
CA PRO A 88 -0.49 -19.70 1.08
C PRO A 88 0.79 -20.33 0.47
N PHE A 89 1.87 -19.56 0.37
CA PHE A 89 3.13 -19.97 -0.26
C PHE A 89 4.19 -20.33 0.77
N GLU A 90 5.08 -21.25 0.40
CA GLU A 90 6.18 -21.69 1.26
C GLU A 90 7.29 -20.63 1.28
N THR A 91 7.91 -20.42 2.45
CA THR A 91 9.04 -19.51 2.61
C THR A 91 10.17 -20.16 3.41
N SER A 92 11.39 -19.70 3.20
CA SER A 92 12.56 -20.08 4.02
C SER A 92 13.48 -18.88 4.27
N GLU A 93 14.39 -19.04 5.22
CA GLU A 93 15.49 -18.09 5.40
C GLU A 93 16.49 -18.21 4.23
N GLY A 94 16.91 -17.06 3.71
CA GLY A 94 17.94 -16.94 2.69
C GLY A 94 19.35 -16.85 3.27
N PRO A 95 20.39 -16.94 2.44
CA PRO A 95 21.79 -16.86 2.90
C PRO A 95 22.15 -15.54 3.61
N ASP A 96 21.42 -14.46 3.31
CA ASP A 96 21.56 -13.13 3.90
C ASP A 96 20.66 -12.90 5.13
N GLY A 97 19.97 -13.95 5.60
CA GLY A 97 18.94 -13.87 6.64
C GLY A 97 17.62 -13.26 6.15
N GLY A 98 17.53 -12.96 4.87
CA GLY A 98 16.32 -12.45 4.21
C GLY A 98 15.30 -13.55 3.95
N ILE A 99 14.18 -13.18 3.34
CA ILE A 99 13.06 -14.08 3.05
C ILE A 99 13.21 -14.62 1.63
N VAL A 100 13.08 -15.94 1.47
CA VAL A 100 13.01 -16.62 0.18
C VAL A 100 11.62 -17.21 0.01
N ILE A 101 10.94 -16.87 -1.09
CA ILE A 101 9.62 -17.38 -1.45
C ILE A 101 9.79 -18.54 -2.42
N HIS A 102 9.15 -19.68 -2.13
CA HIS A 102 9.19 -20.89 -2.93
C HIS A 102 7.87 -21.09 -3.67
N LEU A 103 7.93 -21.33 -4.97
CA LEU A 103 6.75 -21.59 -5.79
C LEU A 103 7.08 -22.49 -6.98
N ASN A 104 6.05 -23.04 -7.62
CA ASN A 104 6.22 -23.79 -8.86
C ASN A 104 6.01 -22.86 -10.06
N TYR A 105 6.98 -22.82 -10.96
CA TYR A 105 6.93 -22.07 -12.21
C TYR A 105 7.78 -22.77 -13.29
N LEU A 106 7.28 -22.87 -14.52
CA LEU A 106 7.93 -23.60 -15.62
C LEU A 106 8.24 -25.06 -15.25
N SER A 107 7.26 -25.73 -14.61
CA SER A 107 7.36 -27.12 -14.14
C SER A 107 8.55 -27.38 -13.19
N LYS A 108 9.08 -26.34 -12.54
CA LYS A 108 10.20 -26.43 -11.59
C LYS A 108 9.88 -25.66 -10.32
N LYS A 109 10.46 -26.10 -9.19
CA LYS A 109 10.49 -25.30 -7.97
C LYS A 109 11.45 -24.13 -8.21
N GLN A 110 10.94 -22.92 -8.09
CA GLN A 110 11.67 -21.67 -8.26
C GLN A 110 11.65 -20.90 -6.94
N THR A 111 12.68 -20.07 -6.74
CA THR A 111 12.81 -19.22 -5.58
C THR A 111 12.87 -17.75 -6.00
N PHE A 112 12.19 -16.90 -5.25
CA PHE A 112 12.20 -15.46 -5.46
C PHE A 112 12.37 -14.73 -4.13
N THR A 113 13.10 -13.63 -4.15
CA THR A 113 13.14 -12.67 -3.03
C THR A 113 11.96 -11.70 -3.12
N PRO A 114 11.51 -11.11 -2.01
CA PRO A 114 10.54 -10.01 -2.03
C PRO A 114 10.94 -8.88 -2.99
N ILE A 115 12.24 -8.55 -3.06
CA ILE A 115 12.78 -7.52 -3.97
C ILE A 115 12.47 -7.86 -5.43
N GLN A 116 12.68 -9.12 -5.84
CA GLN A 116 12.37 -9.56 -7.20
C GLN A 116 10.88 -9.50 -7.49
N ILE A 117 10.01 -9.83 -6.52
CA ILE A 117 8.56 -9.72 -6.69
C ILE A 117 8.13 -8.24 -6.84
N LEU A 118 8.67 -7.34 -6.02
CA LEU A 118 8.42 -5.90 -6.16
C LEU A 118 8.95 -5.36 -7.50
N ALA A 119 10.11 -5.83 -7.96
CA ALA A 119 10.65 -5.44 -9.27
C ALA A 119 9.74 -5.87 -10.42
N MET A 120 9.14 -7.07 -10.36
CA MET A 120 8.14 -7.52 -11.34
C MET A 120 6.92 -6.60 -11.35
N LEU A 121 6.42 -6.19 -10.17
CA LEU A 121 5.33 -5.22 -10.05
C LEU A 121 5.71 -3.86 -10.64
N LEU A 122 6.87 -3.31 -10.28
CA LEU A 122 7.35 -2.03 -10.81
C LEU A 122 7.56 -2.05 -12.33
N THR A 123 8.04 -3.18 -12.86
CA THR A 123 8.16 -3.38 -14.32
C THR A 123 6.79 -3.32 -15.00
N HIS A 124 5.78 -3.96 -14.43
CA HIS A 124 4.42 -3.92 -14.96
C HIS A 124 3.80 -2.52 -14.87
N LEU A 125 3.98 -1.82 -13.74
CA LEU A 125 3.50 -0.44 -13.58
C LEU A 125 4.20 0.52 -14.57
N LYS A 126 5.50 0.33 -14.80
CA LYS A 126 6.24 1.05 -15.85
C LYS A 126 5.65 0.82 -17.23
N GLN A 127 5.35 -0.44 -17.60
CA GLN A 127 4.72 -0.77 -18.89
C GLN A 127 3.32 -0.16 -19.05
N ILE A 128 2.53 -0.09 -17.97
CA ILE A 128 1.24 0.63 -17.98
C ILE A 128 1.49 2.12 -18.28
N ALA A 129 2.46 2.73 -17.59
CA ALA A 129 2.77 4.15 -17.77
C ALA A 129 3.29 4.46 -19.18
N GLU A 130 4.21 3.65 -19.71
CA GLU A 130 4.78 3.82 -21.05
C GLU A 130 3.71 3.71 -22.14
N ARG A 131 2.74 2.79 -22.00
CA ARG A 131 1.61 2.68 -22.94
C ARG A 131 0.66 3.87 -22.85
N ASN A 132 0.34 4.33 -21.64
CA ASN A 132 -0.56 5.48 -21.45
C ASN A 132 0.06 6.81 -21.93
N LEU A 133 1.38 6.94 -21.89
CA LEU A 133 2.10 8.17 -22.21
C LEU A 133 2.86 8.12 -23.54
N GLU A 134 2.82 6.97 -24.22
CA GLU A 134 3.48 6.71 -25.52
C GLU A 134 4.96 7.13 -25.53
N THR A 135 5.63 7.03 -24.38
CA THR A 135 7.01 7.49 -24.18
C THR A 135 7.74 6.58 -23.22
N PRO A 136 9.05 6.34 -23.43
CA PRO A 136 9.85 5.55 -22.52
C PRO A 136 10.01 6.28 -21.18
N ILE A 137 9.92 5.51 -20.09
CA ILE A 137 9.99 6.03 -18.72
C ILE A 137 11.24 5.53 -18.02
N SER A 138 11.92 6.45 -17.33
CA SER A 138 13.05 6.14 -16.46
C SER A 138 12.88 6.80 -15.10
N ASP A 139 12.77 8.12 -15.07
CA ASP A 139 12.70 8.88 -13.82
C ASP A 139 11.33 8.78 -13.13
N CYS A 140 11.32 8.60 -11.81
CA CYS A 140 10.09 8.55 -11.00
C CYS A 140 10.30 9.00 -9.55
N VAL A 141 9.20 9.20 -8.83
CA VAL A 141 9.17 9.28 -7.36
C VAL A 141 8.28 8.14 -6.86
N ILE A 142 8.72 7.45 -5.81
CA ILE A 142 8.00 6.31 -5.23
C ILE A 142 7.55 6.66 -3.81
N GLY A 143 6.26 6.51 -3.54
CA GLY A 143 5.64 6.60 -2.22
C GLY A 143 6.05 5.42 -1.34
N VAL A 144 6.47 5.70 -0.12
CA VAL A 144 6.84 4.71 0.89
C VAL A 144 6.33 5.10 2.28
N PRO A 145 6.08 4.13 3.18
CA PRO A 145 5.73 4.46 4.55
C PRO A 145 6.82 5.24 5.28
N SER A 146 6.41 6.17 6.15
CA SER A 146 7.35 6.98 6.94
C SER A 146 8.23 6.14 7.88
N TYR A 147 7.72 4.98 8.30
CA TYR A 147 8.40 4.07 9.22
C TYR A 147 9.36 3.08 8.55
N LEU A 148 9.52 3.09 7.22
CA LEU A 148 10.47 2.19 6.56
C LEU A 148 11.90 2.46 7.04
N THR A 149 12.60 1.37 7.40
CA THR A 149 14.02 1.40 7.75
C THR A 149 14.89 1.64 6.51
N ASP A 150 16.16 1.99 6.71
CA ASP A 150 17.09 2.19 5.62
C ASP A 150 17.25 0.94 4.75
N LEU A 151 17.30 -0.25 5.36
CA LEU A 151 17.36 -1.51 4.61
C LEU A 151 16.15 -1.70 3.69
N GLN A 152 14.95 -1.36 4.17
CA GLN A 152 13.74 -1.44 3.37
C GLN A 152 13.73 -0.40 2.25
N ARG A 153 14.19 0.83 2.51
CA ARG A 153 14.34 1.87 1.49
C ARG A 153 15.30 1.45 0.38
N HIS A 154 16.46 0.89 0.74
CA HIS A 154 17.40 0.33 -0.24
C HIS A 154 16.78 -0.83 -1.03
N ALA A 155 15.96 -1.68 -0.39
CA ALA A 155 15.26 -2.74 -1.08
C ALA A 155 14.25 -2.23 -2.13
N TYR A 156 13.57 -1.09 -1.88
CA TYR A 156 12.76 -0.40 -2.89
C TYR A 156 13.60 0.14 -4.05
N LEU A 157 14.75 0.76 -3.76
CA LEU A 157 15.67 1.28 -4.79
C LEU A 157 16.22 0.14 -5.67
N ASN A 158 16.63 -0.98 -5.06
CA ASN A 158 17.11 -2.16 -5.78
C ASN A 158 16.00 -2.75 -6.67
N ALA A 159 14.75 -2.81 -6.19
CA ALA A 159 13.63 -3.29 -7.00
C ALA A 159 13.36 -2.35 -8.19
N ALA A 160 13.48 -1.04 -7.99
CA ALA A 160 13.34 -0.06 -9.06
C ALA A 160 14.47 -0.16 -10.10
N GLU A 161 15.71 -0.38 -9.66
CA GLU A 161 16.85 -0.61 -10.56
C GLU A 161 16.63 -1.84 -11.44
N ILE A 162 16.18 -2.96 -10.87
CA ILE A 162 15.85 -4.17 -11.62
C ILE A 162 14.74 -3.91 -12.65
N ALA A 163 13.76 -3.05 -12.32
CA ALA A 163 12.68 -2.65 -13.22
C ALA A 163 13.11 -1.62 -14.28
N GLY A 164 14.36 -1.16 -14.26
CA GLY A 164 14.85 -0.10 -15.14
C GLY A 164 14.19 1.25 -14.89
N LEU A 165 13.85 1.53 -13.63
CA LEU A 165 13.39 2.83 -13.14
C LEU A 165 14.52 3.50 -12.36
N LYS A 166 14.55 4.84 -12.38
CA LYS A 166 15.48 5.68 -11.63
C LYS A 166 14.69 6.54 -10.65
N PRO A 167 14.51 6.10 -9.40
CA PRO A 167 13.85 6.91 -8.39
C PRO A 167 14.66 8.17 -8.11
N LEU A 168 14.09 9.34 -8.41
CA LEU A 168 14.67 10.64 -8.03
C LEU A 168 14.55 10.86 -6.51
N ARG A 169 13.50 10.29 -5.91
CA ARG A 169 13.22 10.37 -4.47
C ARG A 169 12.29 9.23 -4.04
N LEU A 170 12.52 8.71 -2.83
CA LEU A 170 11.49 8.00 -2.06
C LEU A 170 10.76 9.03 -1.18
N MET A 171 9.44 9.12 -1.30
CA MET A 171 8.62 10.13 -0.62
C MET A 171 7.71 9.46 0.39
N HIS A 172 7.57 10.01 1.60
CA HIS A 172 6.63 9.46 2.57
C HIS A 172 5.19 9.61 2.11
N ASP A 173 4.37 8.57 2.27
CA ASP A 173 2.98 8.53 1.80
C ASP A 173 2.17 9.75 2.26
N CYS A 174 2.11 10.01 3.57
CA CYS A 174 1.40 11.17 4.11
C CYS A 174 2.01 12.51 3.70
N THR A 175 3.32 12.58 3.42
CA THR A 175 3.96 13.79 2.91
C THR A 175 3.57 14.06 1.46
N ALA A 176 3.46 13.01 0.63
CA ALA A 176 2.94 13.13 -0.73
C ALA A 176 1.50 13.61 -0.71
N THR A 177 0.67 13.05 0.16
CA THR A 177 -0.72 13.49 0.39
C THR A 177 -0.77 14.96 0.82
N ALA A 178 0.06 15.37 1.78
CA ALA A 178 0.13 16.74 2.26
C ALA A 178 0.61 17.72 1.18
N LEU A 179 1.57 17.33 0.33
CA LEU A 179 2.01 18.13 -0.81
C LEU A 179 0.89 18.34 -1.83
N GLY A 180 0.18 17.26 -2.17
CA GLY A 180 -1.00 17.34 -3.02
C GLY A 180 -2.07 18.26 -2.44
N TYR A 181 -2.33 18.16 -1.13
CA TYR A 181 -3.29 19.01 -0.43
C TYR A 181 -2.90 20.50 -0.47
N GLY A 182 -1.64 20.81 -0.12
CA GLY A 182 -1.15 22.18 0.02
C GLY A 182 -1.12 22.97 -1.29
N ILE A 183 -0.79 22.32 -2.41
CA ILE A 183 -0.70 23.00 -3.72
C ILE A 183 -2.07 23.48 -4.24
N TYR A 184 -3.13 22.69 -4.02
CA TYR A 184 -4.47 23.03 -4.52
C TYR A 184 -5.29 23.84 -3.54
N LYS A 185 -4.85 23.98 -2.29
CA LYS A 185 -5.55 24.79 -1.30
C LYS A 185 -5.32 26.28 -1.56
N THR A 186 -6.40 27.00 -1.83
CA THR A 186 -6.39 28.44 -2.15
C THR A 186 -6.61 29.31 -0.92
N GLU A 187 -7.20 28.75 0.14
CA GLU A 187 -7.55 29.46 1.36
C GLU A 187 -6.67 28.97 2.52
N PHE A 188 -5.63 29.74 2.83
CA PHE A 188 -4.92 29.64 4.10
C PHE A 188 -5.44 30.74 5.00
N SER A 189 -5.73 30.41 6.26
CA SER A 189 -6.23 31.35 7.26
C SER A 189 -5.34 32.60 7.30
N SER A 190 -5.93 33.80 7.23
CA SER A 190 -5.18 35.07 7.28
C SER A 190 -4.46 35.35 8.62
N GLY A 191 -4.52 34.42 9.57
CA GLY A 191 -4.08 34.58 10.96
C GLY A 191 -2.96 33.62 11.42
N GLY A 192 -2.25 32.96 10.50
CA GLY A 192 -1.10 32.10 10.82
C GLY A 192 -1.10 30.75 10.09
N PRO A 193 -0.16 29.84 10.41
CA PRO A 193 -0.06 28.55 9.76
C PRO A 193 -1.31 27.68 9.99
N ALA A 194 -1.82 27.10 8.91
CA ALA A 194 -2.91 26.13 8.98
C ALA A 194 -2.34 24.74 9.27
N ASN A 195 -2.52 24.25 10.51
CA ASN A 195 -2.09 22.91 10.88
C ASN A 195 -3.15 21.86 10.53
N VAL A 196 -2.74 20.84 9.78
CA VAL A 196 -3.61 19.74 9.33
C VAL A 196 -3.00 18.41 9.76
N VAL A 197 -3.85 17.53 10.30
CA VAL A 197 -3.49 16.14 10.60
C VAL A 197 -3.96 15.27 9.44
N PHE A 198 -3.05 14.57 8.80
CA PHE A 198 -3.39 13.53 7.82
C PHE A 198 -3.36 12.18 8.53
N VAL A 199 -4.46 11.45 8.46
CA VAL A 199 -4.60 10.09 8.99
C VAL A 199 -4.83 9.17 7.78
N ASP A 200 -3.84 8.35 7.46
CA ASP A 200 -3.91 7.33 6.43
C ASP A 200 -4.06 5.95 7.07
N ILE A 201 -5.16 5.26 6.78
CA ILE A 201 -5.36 3.87 7.20
C ILE A 201 -5.54 3.05 5.95
N GLY A 202 -4.44 2.45 5.50
CA GLY A 202 -4.36 1.64 4.29
C GLY A 202 -4.79 0.20 4.53
N HIS A 203 -4.31 -0.69 3.66
CA HIS A 203 -4.61 -2.11 3.77
C HIS A 203 -3.83 -2.81 4.90
N CYS A 204 -2.59 -2.43 5.22
CA CYS A 204 -1.80 -3.13 6.26
C CYS A 204 -1.20 -2.25 7.36
N ASP A 205 -1.31 -0.93 7.24
CA ASP A 205 -0.69 0.02 8.15
C ASP A 205 -1.56 1.26 8.31
N MET A 206 -1.31 1.94 9.42
CA MET A 206 -1.85 3.25 9.74
C MET A 206 -0.69 4.23 9.88
N GLN A 207 -0.77 5.37 9.21
CA GLN A 207 0.20 6.44 9.25
C GLN A 207 -0.49 7.76 9.60
N VAL A 208 0.18 8.59 10.40
CA VAL A 208 -0.29 9.91 10.79
C VAL A 208 0.82 10.91 10.55
N ALA A 209 0.51 12.01 9.88
CA ALA A 209 1.42 13.14 9.74
C ALA A 209 0.74 14.43 10.18
N VAL A 210 1.46 15.27 10.92
CA VAL A 210 1.01 16.64 11.23
C VAL A 210 1.79 17.58 10.32
N ALA A 211 1.07 18.36 9.52
CA ALA A 211 1.65 19.31 8.59
C ALA A 211 1.18 20.73 8.90
N SER A 212 2.11 21.68 8.80
CA SER A 212 1.85 23.12 8.85
C SER A 212 1.86 23.68 7.43
N PHE A 213 0.86 24.49 7.09
CA PHE A 213 0.74 25.13 5.78
C PHE A 213 0.71 26.65 5.90
N GLU A 214 1.51 27.29 5.07
CA GLU A 214 1.54 28.74 4.83
C GLU A 214 1.44 28.99 3.31
N PRO A 215 1.13 30.23 2.86
CA PRO A 215 1.05 30.52 1.44
C PRO A 215 2.36 30.18 0.71
N GLY A 216 2.31 29.17 -0.17
CA GLY A 216 3.47 28.72 -0.94
C GLY A 216 4.48 27.87 -0.16
N HIS A 217 4.20 27.53 1.10
CA HIS A 217 5.11 26.75 1.94
C HIS A 217 4.37 25.68 2.74
N MET A 218 4.92 24.47 2.82
CA MET A 218 4.48 23.45 3.77
C MET A 218 5.65 22.89 4.55
N LYS A 219 5.35 22.42 5.76
CA LYS A 219 6.32 21.71 6.59
C LYS A 219 5.65 20.54 7.28
N ILE A 220 6.27 19.37 7.21
CA ILE A 220 5.87 18.26 8.09
C ILE A 220 6.50 18.49 9.47
N LEU A 221 5.67 18.48 10.51
CA LEU A 221 6.07 18.67 11.90
C LEU A 221 6.40 17.34 12.57
N SER A 222 5.61 16.30 12.27
CA SER A 222 5.79 14.98 12.87
C SER A 222 5.19 13.87 12.01
N HIS A 223 5.67 12.65 12.27
CA HIS A 223 5.10 11.40 11.77
C HIS A 223 4.92 10.43 12.92
N ALA A 224 3.83 9.66 12.89
CA ALA A 224 3.67 8.46 13.71
C ALA A 224 2.96 7.39 12.89
N SER A 225 3.04 6.15 13.33
CA SER A 225 2.43 5.04 12.61
C SER A 225 2.18 3.85 13.51
N ASP A 226 1.29 2.99 13.06
CA ASP A 226 1.17 1.61 13.50
C ASP A 226 1.29 0.71 12.26
N SER A 227 2.40 -0.04 12.17
CA SER A 227 2.67 -0.87 11.01
C SER A 227 1.80 -2.12 10.94
N ASN A 228 0.92 -2.39 11.91
CA ASN A 228 0.09 -3.59 11.98
C ASN A 228 -1.36 -3.22 12.32
N LEU A 229 -1.84 -2.16 11.68
CA LEU A 229 -3.18 -1.65 11.86
C LEU A 229 -3.69 -1.12 10.52
N GLY A 230 -4.27 -2.00 9.71
CA GLY A 230 -4.89 -1.65 8.44
C GLY A 230 -6.13 -2.49 8.15
N GLY A 231 -6.71 -2.28 6.98
CA GLY A 231 -7.91 -2.97 6.53
C GLY A 231 -7.82 -4.50 6.63
N ARG A 232 -6.65 -5.11 6.43
CA ARG A 232 -6.41 -6.55 6.49
C ARG A 232 -6.59 -7.14 7.88
N ASP A 233 -6.29 -6.35 8.92
CA ASP A 233 -6.37 -6.82 10.30
C ASP A 233 -7.84 -6.93 10.71
N PHE A 234 -8.67 -6.01 10.23
CA PHE A 234 -10.13 -6.09 10.33
C PHE A 234 -10.72 -7.23 9.49
N ASP A 235 -10.16 -7.50 8.30
CA ASP A 235 -10.57 -8.65 7.49
C ASP A 235 -10.27 -9.97 8.20
N GLU A 236 -9.15 -10.04 8.92
CA GLU A 236 -8.76 -11.21 9.71
C GLU A 236 -9.70 -11.44 10.91
N VAL A 237 -10.22 -10.39 11.55
CA VAL A 237 -11.25 -10.52 12.61
C VAL A 237 -12.49 -11.23 12.06
N LEU A 238 -13.01 -10.77 10.91
CA LEU A 238 -14.15 -11.41 10.24
C LEU A 238 -13.83 -12.83 9.80
N PHE A 239 -12.64 -13.05 9.24
CA PHE A 239 -12.20 -14.37 8.80
C PHE A 239 -12.17 -15.36 9.96
N ARG A 240 -11.60 -15.00 11.11
CA ARG A 240 -11.55 -15.87 12.31
C ARG A 240 -12.95 -16.18 12.84
N TYR A 241 -13.81 -15.17 12.89
CA TYR A 241 -15.21 -15.33 13.32
C TYR A 241 -15.95 -16.35 12.43
N PHE A 242 -15.93 -16.17 11.11
CA PHE A 242 -16.62 -17.09 10.20
C PHE A 242 -15.92 -18.45 10.08
N ALA A 243 -14.59 -18.52 10.19
CA ALA A 243 -13.87 -19.80 10.19
C ALA A 243 -14.28 -20.66 11.40
N ALA A 244 -14.38 -20.06 12.59
CA ALA A 244 -14.87 -20.76 13.78
C ALA A 244 -16.33 -21.20 13.62
N GLN A 245 -17.19 -20.29 13.15
CA GLN A 245 -18.60 -20.59 12.88
C GLN A 245 -18.76 -21.74 11.88
N PHE A 246 -17.99 -21.75 10.78
CA PHE A 246 -18.12 -22.77 9.74
C PHE A 246 -17.54 -24.12 10.15
N LYS A 247 -16.54 -24.12 11.02
CA LYS A 247 -16.06 -25.34 11.66
C LYS A 247 -17.14 -25.97 12.52
N GLU A 248 -17.89 -25.18 13.27
CA GLU A 248 -18.98 -25.67 14.11
C GLU A 248 -20.21 -26.10 13.30
N GLN A 249 -20.67 -25.26 12.37
CA GLN A 249 -21.95 -25.46 11.67
C GLN A 249 -21.86 -26.42 10.48
N TYR A 250 -20.74 -26.41 9.75
CA TYR A 250 -20.59 -27.16 8.50
C TYR A 250 -19.52 -28.25 8.60
N ASN A 251 -18.81 -28.34 9.73
CA ASN A 251 -17.64 -29.21 9.93
C ASN A 251 -16.56 -28.97 8.85
N ILE A 252 -16.34 -27.71 8.47
CA ILE A 252 -15.33 -27.31 7.47
C ILE A 252 -14.18 -26.59 8.16
N ASP A 253 -12.97 -27.09 7.99
CA ASP A 253 -11.76 -26.38 8.41
C ASP A 253 -11.13 -25.62 7.23
N VAL A 254 -11.50 -24.35 7.08
CA VAL A 254 -11.00 -23.49 6.00
C VAL A 254 -9.48 -23.29 6.03
N TYR A 255 -8.83 -23.43 7.18
CA TYR A 255 -7.37 -23.27 7.31
C TYR A 255 -6.61 -24.39 6.61
N SER A 256 -7.22 -25.57 6.49
CA SER A 256 -6.61 -26.73 5.83
C SER A 256 -6.50 -26.58 4.30
N ASN A 257 -7.23 -25.63 3.71
CA ASN A 257 -7.32 -25.46 2.27
C ASN A 257 -7.04 -24.01 1.86
N ALA A 258 -5.90 -23.78 1.19
CA ALA A 258 -5.47 -22.45 0.76
C ALA A 258 -6.50 -21.74 -0.15
N ARG A 259 -7.20 -22.49 -1.01
CA ARG A 259 -8.24 -21.92 -1.90
C ARG A 259 -9.47 -21.51 -1.10
N ALA A 260 -9.94 -22.34 -0.16
CA ALA A 260 -11.07 -22.01 0.70
C ALA A 260 -10.73 -20.80 1.60
N SER A 261 -9.55 -20.80 2.22
CA SER A 261 -9.04 -19.68 3.01
C SER A 261 -9.03 -18.37 2.23
N LEU A 262 -8.48 -18.36 1.00
CA LEU A 262 -8.44 -17.17 0.16
C LEU A 262 -9.86 -16.68 -0.20
N ARG A 263 -10.76 -17.57 -0.59
CA ARG A 263 -12.15 -17.23 -0.94
C ARG A 263 -12.93 -16.65 0.25
N LEU A 264 -12.71 -17.17 1.46
CA LEU A 264 -13.32 -16.63 2.66
C LEU A 264 -12.76 -15.23 2.96
N ARG A 265 -11.43 -15.04 2.91
CA ARG A 265 -10.79 -13.72 3.11
C ARG A 265 -11.32 -12.66 2.14
N THR A 266 -11.39 -12.98 0.84
CA THR A 266 -11.97 -12.05 -0.16
C THR A 266 -13.43 -11.73 0.13
N SER A 267 -14.21 -12.69 0.62
CA SER A 267 -15.60 -12.44 1.00
C SER A 267 -15.72 -11.59 2.28
N CYS A 268 -14.84 -11.80 3.26
CA CYS A 268 -14.74 -10.96 4.47
C CYS A 268 -14.37 -9.51 4.14
N GLU A 269 -13.43 -9.31 3.22
CA GLU A 269 -13.04 -7.97 2.74
C GLU A 269 -14.22 -7.24 2.08
N LYS A 270 -14.98 -7.93 1.22
CA LYS A 270 -16.23 -7.40 0.63
C LYS A 270 -17.27 -7.09 1.70
N MET A 271 -17.44 -7.99 2.67
CA MET A 271 -18.36 -7.81 3.79
C MET A 271 -18.01 -6.59 4.64
N LYS A 272 -16.73 -6.38 4.98
CA LYS A 272 -16.26 -5.17 5.68
C LYS A 272 -16.63 -3.89 4.92
N LYS A 273 -16.48 -3.90 3.59
CA LYS A 273 -16.89 -2.77 2.72
C LYS A 273 -18.41 -2.53 2.80
N VAL A 274 -19.22 -3.60 2.77
CA VAL A 274 -20.69 -3.49 2.94
C VAL A 274 -21.05 -2.93 4.32
N LEU A 275 -20.41 -3.41 5.39
CA LEU A 275 -20.63 -2.93 6.77
C LEU A 275 -20.24 -1.47 6.96
N SER A 276 -19.36 -0.93 6.12
CA SER A 276 -19.01 0.49 6.17
C SER A 276 -20.18 1.39 5.73
N ALA A 277 -21.05 0.90 4.84
CA ALA A 277 -22.24 1.61 4.38
C ALA A 277 -23.51 1.17 5.13
N ASN A 278 -23.67 -0.13 5.38
CA ASN A 278 -24.89 -0.73 5.93
C ASN A 278 -24.69 -1.23 7.37
N PRO A 279 -25.74 -1.24 8.21
CA PRO A 279 -25.65 -1.70 9.60
C PRO A 279 -25.48 -3.22 9.74
N GLU A 280 -25.66 -3.98 8.66
CA GLU A 280 -25.54 -5.44 8.63
C GLU A 280 -25.12 -5.91 7.24
N ALA A 281 -24.57 -7.13 7.16
CA ALA A 281 -24.13 -7.73 5.91
C ALA A 281 -24.32 -9.25 5.92
N PRO A 282 -24.95 -9.84 4.88
CA PRO A 282 -24.96 -11.28 4.68
C PRO A 282 -23.67 -11.77 4.02
N LEU A 283 -23.27 -13.00 4.32
CA LEU A 283 -22.20 -13.76 3.68
C LEU A 283 -22.83 -14.97 2.98
N ASN A 284 -22.52 -15.17 1.70
CA ASN A 284 -22.88 -16.39 0.99
C ASN A 284 -21.70 -16.80 0.10
N ILE A 285 -21.17 -18.01 0.32
CA ILE A 285 -20.08 -18.56 -0.50
C ILE A 285 -20.46 -19.96 -0.92
N GLU A 286 -20.64 -20.12 -2.23
CA GLU A 286 -20.98 -21.41 -2.84
C GLU A 286 -19.75 -22.32 -2.92
N CYS A 287 -19.95 -23.61 -2.65
CA CYS A 287 -18.92 -24.65 -2.77
C CYS A 287 -17.59 -24.23 -2.14
N LEU A 288 -17.62 -23.71 -0.90
CA LEU A 288 -16.42 -23.19 -0.24
C LEU A 288 -15.39 -24.31 -0.05
N MET A 289 -15.84 -25.47 0.42
CA MET A 289 -15.06 -26.69 0.61
C MET A 289 -16.01 -27.90 0.63
N GLU A 290 -15.58 -29.06 0.12
CA GLU A 290 -16.38 -30.30 0.13
C GLU A 290 -17.79 -30.15 -0.49
N GLU A 291 -17.94 -29.36 -1.56
CA GLU A 291 -19.24 -29.05 -2.20
C GLU A 291 -20.28 -28.43 -1.25
N LYS A 292 -19.85 -27.91 -0.09
CA LYS A 292 -20.75 -27.25 0.87
C LYS A 292 -20.82 -25.75 0.61
N ASP A 293 -22.04 -25.27 0.52
CA ASP A 293 -22.36 -23.85 0.55
C ASP A 293 -22.40 -23.35 1.99
N VAL A 294 -21.79 -22.20 2.23
CA VAL A 294 -21.78 -21.59 3.57
C VAL A 294 -22.51 -20.26 3.55
N LYS A 295 -23.28 -20.02 4.61
CA LYS A 295 -24.02 -18.77 4.82
C LYS A 295 -23.64 -18.19 6.16
N GLY A 296 -23.57 -16.87 6.22
CA GLY A 296 -23.26 -16.13 7.42
C GLY A 296 -23.97 -14.79 7.43
N PHE A 297 -23.97 -14.14 8.59
CA PHE A 297 -24.57 -12.84 8.77
C PHE A 297 -23.89 -12.15 9.95
N ILE A 298 -23.64 -10.86 9.84
CA ILE A 298 -23.09 -10.08 10.95
C ILE A 298 -23.62 -8.65 10.92
N LYS A 299 -23.82 -8.07 12.10
CA LYS A 299 -24.14 -6.65 12.29
C LYS A 299 -22.85 -5.84 12.48
N ARG A 300 -22.87 -4.58 12.06
CA ARG A 300 -21.77 -3.63 12.24
C ARG A 300 -21.37 -3.52 13.71
N GLU A 301 -22.34 -3.45 14.61
CA GLU A 301 -22.08 -3.36 16.05
C GLU A 301 -21.30 -4.57 16.57
N ASP A 302 -21.60 -5.77 16.10
CA ASP A 302 -20.91 -6.99 16.53
C ASP A 302 -19.51 -7.06 15.91
N PHE A 303 -19.35 -6.66 14.64
CA PHE A 303 -18.04 -6.50 14.01
C PHE A 303 -17.16 -5.46 14.74
N GLU A 304 -17.72 -4.31 15.11
CA GLU A 304 -17.01 -3.27 15.88
C GLU A 304 -16.61 -3.78 17.27
N LYS A 305 -17.47 -4.55 17.95
CA LYS A 305 -17.13 -5.21 19.23
C LYS A 305 -16.01 -6.23 19.07
N LEU A 306 -16.08 -7.10 18.05
CA LEU A 306 -15.03 -8.08 17.75
C LEU A 306 -13.69 -7.42 17.39
N SER A 307 -13.73 -6.19 16.90
CA SER A 307 -12.55 -5.41 16.48
C SER A 307 -12.09 -4.41 17.54
N SER A 308 -12.57 -4.49 18.79
CA SER A 308 -12.32 -3.47 19.82
C SER A 308 -10.84 -3.22 20.06
N GLU A 309 -10.02 -4.27 20.14
CA GLU A 309 -8.57 -4.17 20.34
C GLU A 309 -7.87 -3.39 19.23
N LEU A 310 -8.30 -3.57 17.97
CA LEU A 310 -7.77 -2.81 16.83
C LEU A 310 -8.24 -1.35 16.87
N LEU A 311 -9.50 -1.13 17.22
CA LEU A 311 -10.10 0.20 17.30
C LEU A 311 -9.45 1.05 18.41
N GLU A 312 -9.15 0.47 19.57
CA GLU A 312 -8.46 1.16 20.67
C GLU A 312 -7.06 1.68 20.25
N ARG A 313 -6.36 0.90 19.41
CA ARG A 313 -5.02 1.26 18.89
C ARG A 313 -5.02 2.44 17.93
N VAL A 314 -6.14 2.78 17.27
CA VAL A 314 -6.24 3.91 16.32
C VAL A 314 -5.81 5.24 16.96
N SER A 315 -6.10 5.42 18.26
CA SER A 315 -5.76 6.66 18.96
C SER A 315 -4.26 6.83 19.23
N ILE A 316 -3.49 5.74 19.26
CA ILE A 316 -2.09 5.73 19.70
C ILE A 316 -1.18 6.51 18.74
N PRO A 317 -1.15 6.24 17.41
CA PRO A 317 -0.34 7.04 16.49
C PRO A 317 -0.79 8.49 16.44
N CYS A 318 -2.09 8.76 16.56
CA CYS A 318 -2.63 10.11 16.53
C CYS A 318 -2.13 10.96 17.71
N ARG A 319 -2.18 10.41 18.93
CA ARG A 319 -1.67 11.08 20.14
C ARG A 319 -0.17 11.31 20.05
N LYS A 320 0.58 10.31 19.57
CA LYS A 320 2.03 10.42 19.37
C LYS A 320 2.38 11.51 18.36
N ALA A 321 1.76 11.52 17.19
CA ALA A 321 2.01 12.53 16.17
C ALA A 321 1.70 13.95 16.68
N LEU A 322 0.61 14.11 17.43
CA LEU A 322 0.28 15.40 18.05
C LEU A 322 1.35 15.83 19.05
N LEU A 323 1.76 14.93 19.95
CA LEU A 323 2.81 15.20 20.93
C LEU A 323 4.13 15.60 20.26
N ASP A 324 4.58 14.81 19.29
CA ASP A 324 5.84 15.00 18.57
C ASP A 324 5.81 16.28 17.71
N SER A 325 4.63 16.76 17.31
CA SER A 325 4.48 18.02 16.57
C SER A 325 4.69 19.27 17.44
N GLY A 326 4.62 19.14 18.76
CA GLY A 326 4.65 20.26 19.70
C GLY A 326 3.41 21.16 19.66
N LEU A 327 2.35 20.75 18.95
CA LEU A 327 1.09 21.48 18.88
C LEU A 327 0.09 21.00 19.94
N THR A 328 -0.74 21.92 20.40
CA THR A 328 -1.92 21.60 21.22
C THR A 328 -3.13 21.33 20.31
N LEU A 329 -4.17 20.66 20.84
CA LEU A 329 -5.38 20.31 20.07
C LEU A 329 -6.07 21.54 19.44
N GLU A 330 -6.02 22.68 20.14
CA GLU A 330 -6.66 23.92 19.69
C GLU A 330 -5.98 24.50 18.44
N LYS A 331 -4.68 24.21 18.25
CA LYS A 331 -3.92 24.65 17.07
C LYS A 331 -4.15 23.79 15.84
N ILE A 332 -4.82 22.65 15.96
CA ILE A 332 -5.19 21.81 14.83
C ILE A 332 -6.43 22.38 14.14
N HIS A 333 -6.33 22.64 12.84
CA HIS A 333 -7.42 23.24 12.07
C HIS A 333 -8.28 22.20 11.37
N THR A 334 -7.66 21.14 10.86
CA THR A 334 -8.35 20.11 10.07
C THR A 334 -7.73 18.74 10.31
N VAL A 335 -8.56 17.70 10.30
CA VAL A 335 -8.13 16.31 10.26
C VAL A 335 -8.61 15.75 8.91
N GLU A 336 -7.68 15.36 8.04
CA GLU A 336 -7.97 14.75 6.74
C GLU A 336 -7.76 13.23 6.83
N LEU A 337 -8.77 12.48 6.40
CA LEU A 337 -8.82 11.03 6.51
C LEU A 337 -8.70 10.37 5.14
N VAL A 338 -7.63 9.62 4.93
CA VAL A 338 -7.30 8.91 3.68
C VAL A 338 -7.06 7.42 3.93
N GLY A 339 -6.82 6.65 2.86
CA GLY A 339 -6.66 5.19 2.93
C GLY A 339 -8.00 4.42 2.97
N SER A 340 -8.00 3.20 2.43
CA SER A 340 -9.21 2.39 2.26
C SER A 340 -9.78 1.88 3.59
N GLY A 341 -8.92 1.53 4.55
CA GLY A 341 -9.31 1.06 5.88
C GLY A 341 -10.00 2.13 6.72
N SER A 342 -9.75 3.41 6.44
CA SER A 342 -10.37 4.53 7.15
C SER A 342 -11.89 4.63 6.98
N ARG A 343 -12.49 3.87 6.05
CA ARG A 343 -13.94 3.91 5.75
C ARG A 343 -14.80 3.23 6.82
N ILE A 344 -14.21 2.51 7.77
CA ILE A 344 -14.93 1.92 8.91
C ILE A 344 -15.50 3.06 9.78
N PRO A 345 -16.83 3.14 10.03
CA PRO A 345 -17.44 4.26 10.74
C PRO A 345 -16.92 4.52 12.16
N ALA A 346 -16.57 3.48 12.92
CA ALA A 346 -15.97 3.60 14.25
C ALA A 346 -14.68 4.44 14.25
N ILE A 347 -13.86 4.36 13.20
CA ILE A 347 -12.60 5.12 13.10
C ILE A 347 -12.89 6.63 13.10
N ALA A 348 -13.84 7.08 12.29
CA ALA A 348 -14.19 8.50 12.23
C ALA A 348 -14.73 9.02 13.58
N LYS A 349 -15.50 8.19 14.30
CA LYS A 349 -15.98 8.51 15.66
C LYS A 349 -14.82 8.67 16.64
N ILE A 350 -13.87 7.74 16.64
CA ILE A 350 -12.68 7.78 17.51
C ILE A 350 -11.86 9.05 17.24
N LEU A 351 -11.62 9.37 15.96
CA LEU A 351 -10.88 10.56 15.58
C LEU A 351 -11.61 11.86 15.96
N ASN A 352 -12.94 11.90 15.80
CA ASN A 352 -13.75 13.04 16.24
C ASN A 352 -13.66 13.23 17.76
N SER A 353 -13.80 12.15 18.54
CA SER A 353 -13.63 12.20 20.00
C SER A 353 -12.22 12.61 20.42
N LEU A 354 -11.20 12.24 19.66
CA LEU A 354 -9.80 12.56 19.96
C LEU A 354 -9.44 14.02 19.66
N PHE A 355 -9.83 14.51 18.48
CA PHE A 355 -9.46 15.85 17.99
C PHE A 355 -10.52 16.93 18.25
N GLY A 356 -11.71 16.54 18.72
CA GLY A 356 -12.86 17.43 18.89
C GLY A 356 -13.36 18.04 17.56
N LYS A 357 -13.03 17.40 16.44
CA LYS A 357 -13.26 17.89 15.08
C LYS A 357 -13.65 16.73 14.18
N GLU A 358 -14.69 16.95 13.38
CA GLU A 358 -15.12 15.95 12.39
C GLU A 358 -14.02 15.74 11.33
N PRO A 359 -13.53 14.51 11.13
CA PRO A 359 -12.56 14.21 10.08
C PRO A 359 -13.15 14.46 8.70
N ARG A 360 -12.39 15.16 7.85
CA ARG A 360 -12.77 15.48 6.48
C ARG A 360 -12.18 14.48 5.50
N ARG A 361 -12.79 14.42 4.32
CA ARG A 361 -12.35 13.62 3.18
C ARG A 361 -12.30 14.50 1.93
N THR A 362 -11.58 15.62 2.01
CA THR A 362 -11.47 16.55 0.87
C THR A 362 -10.48 16.04 -0.18
N VAL A 363 -9.56 15.20 0.25
CA VAL A 363 -8.55 14.55 -0.60
C VAL A 363 -9.10 13.23 -1.13
N ASN A 364 -8.84 12.94 -2.42
CA ASN A 364 -9.12 11.61 -2.98
C ASN A 364 -8.20 10.56 -2.33
N ALA A 365 -8.78 9.77 -1.43
CA ALA A 365 -8.06 8.80 -0.60
C ALA A 365 -7.25 7.75 -1.39
N SER A 366 -7.71 7.36 -2.59
CA SER A 366 -7.04 6.33 -3.41
C SER A 366 -5.89 6.91 -4.24
N GLU A 367 -5.94 8.19 -4.59
CA GLU A 367 -5.03 8.77 -5.60
C GLU A 367 -3.98 9.71 -5.01
N CYS A 368 -4.18 10.14 -3.76
CA CYS A 368 -3.44 11.25 -3.17
C CYS A 368 -1.93 11.05 -3.10
N VAL A 369 -1.48 9.86 -2.72
CA VAL A 369 -0.06 9.52 -2.63
C VAL A 369 0.60 9.57 -4.02
N ALA A 370 0.03 8.87 -4.99
CA ALA A 370 0.55 8.83 -6.36
C ALA A 370 0.57 10.22 -7.01
N ARG A 371 -0.48 11.03 -6.80
CA ARG A 371 -0.55 12.41 -7.30
C ARG A 371 0.51 13.30 -6.65
N GLY A 372 0.71 13.19 -5.34
CA GLY A 372 1.75 13.91 -4.62
C GLY A 372 3.15 13.52 -5.08
N CYS A 373 3.40 12.23 -5.30
CA CYS A 373 4.66 11.74 -5.85
C CYS A 373 4.92 12.26 -7.27
N ALA A 374 3.90 12.27 -8.13
CA ALA A 374 4.03 12.78 -9.50
C ALA A 374 4.31 14.28 -9.53
N LEU A 375 3.67 15.02 -8.62
CA LEU A 375 3.95 16.44 -8.40
C LEU A 375 5.39 16.67 -7.93
N GLN A 376 5.86 15.91 -6.94
CA GLN A 376 7.25 15.96 -6.49
C GLN A 376 8.24 15.62 -7.61
N CYS A 377 7.90 14.64 -8.45
CA CYS A 377 8.72 14.27 -9.61
C CYS A 377 8.79 15.42 -10.64
N ALA A 378 7.68 16.13 -10.85
CA ALA A 378 7.64 17.28 -11.74
C ALA A 378 8.48 18.45 -11.19
N MET A 379 8.46 18.69 -9.88
CA MET A 379 9.27 19.72 -9.22
C MET A 379 10.78 19.43 -9.28
N LEU A 380 11.17 18.14 -9.35
CA LEU A 380 12.57 17.73 -9.50
C LEU A 380 13.03 17.70 -10.97
N SER A 381 12.10 17.80 -11.92
CA SER A 381 12.42 17.71 -13.34
C SER A 381 12.85 19.07 -13.89
N PRO A 382 13.95 19.13 -14.68
CA PRO A 382 14.39 20.38 -15.32
C PRO A 382 13.44 20.86 -16.43
N ILE A 383 12.50 20.01 -16.88
CA ILE A 383 11.62 20.28 -18.03
C ILE A 383 10.29 20.90 -17.57
N PHE A 384 9.76 20.45 -16.44
CA PHE A 384 8.46 20.91 -15.94
C PHE A 384 8.63 22.19 -15.12
N ARG A 385 7.89 23.25 -15.50
CA ARG A 385 7.73 24.44 -14.66
C ARG A 385 6.51 24.28 -13.79
N VAL A 386 6.73 23.99 -12.51
CA VAL A 386 5.67 23.89 -11.50
C VAL A 386 5.61 25.23 -10.74
N ARG A 387 4.44 25.58 -10.18
CA ARG A 387 4.31 26.72 -9.26
C ARG A 387 5.33 26.58 -8.13
N GLU A 388 6.03 27.67 -7.81
CA GLU A 388 6.95 27.69 -6.66
C GLU A 388 6.18 27.33 -5.39
N TYR A 389 6.61 26.24 -4.76
CA TYR A 389 6.03 25.72 -3.55
C TYR A 389 7.15 25.05 -2.75
N GLU A 390 7.54 25.67 -1.64
CA GLU A 390 8.58 25.13 -0.77
C GLU A 390 7.98 24.09 0.16
N HIS A 391 8.67 22.95 0.29
CA HIS A 391 8.23 21.89 1.19
C HIS A 391 9.42 21.41 2.04
N GLY A 392 9.34 21.71 3.33
CA GLY A 392 10.28 21.27 4.36
C GLY A 392 9.91 19.88 4.85
N PHE A 393 10.86 18.96 4.77
CA PHE A 393 10.68 17.59 5.25
C PHE A 393 11.27 17.40 6.64
N PHE A 394 10.61 16.57 7.45
CA PHE A 394 11.19 16.07 8.68
C PHE A 394 12.16 14.92 8.33
N MET A 395 13.47 15.22 8.33
CA MET A 395 14.57 14.27 8.11
C MET A 395 14.47 13.43 6.81
N VAL A 396 15.05 13.92 5.71
CA VAL A 396 15.16 13.17 4.44
C VAL A 396 16.57 12.65 4.29
N ILE A 397 16.70 11.34 4.11
CA ILE A 397 17.94 10.72 3.66
C ILE A 397 17.95 10.86 2.12
N PRO A 398 18.92 11.58 1.52
CA PRO A 398 19.04 11.66 0.07
C PRO A 398 19.26 10.27 -0.53
N CYS A 399 18.64 9.98 -1.68
CA CYS A 399 18.76 8.69 -2.37
C CYS A 399 20.16 8.41 -2.97
N PHE A 400 21.09 9.36 -2.87
CA PHE A 400 22.46 9.21 -3.36
C PHE A 400 23.45 9.39 -2.20
N PRO A 401 24.19 8.34 -1.81
CA PRO A 401 25.51 8.54 -1.23
C PRO A 401 26.46 8.98 -2.35
N GLU A 402 27.14 10.11 -2.18
CA GLU A 402 28.36 10.37 -2.95
C GLU A 402 29.35 9.23 -2.65
N THR A 403 29.70 8.48 -3.68
CA THR A 403 30.78 7.48 -3.72
C THR A 403 30.67 6.25 -2.80
N MET A 404 30.10 5.15 -3.32
CA MET A 404 30.58 3.80 -3.01
C MET A 404 30.48 2.91 -4.25
N SER A 405 31.64 2.48 -4.76
CA SER A 405 31.79 1.51 -5.84
C SER A 405 31.21 0.15 -5.43
N LEU A 406 30.22 -0.34 -6.18
CA LEU A 406 29.62 -1.66 -5.99
C LEU A 406 30.43 -2.77 -6.70
N THR A 407 30.56 -3.91 -6.03
CA THR A 407 31.28 -5.12 -6.46
C THR A 407 30.56 -5.91 -7.57
N PRO A 408 31.28 -6.71 -8.37
CA PRO A 408 30.75 -7.37 -9.57
C PRO A 408 29.97 -8.65 -9.23
N PHE A 409 28.71 -8.51 -8.80
CA PHE A 409 27.77 -9.65 -8.73
C PHE A 409 26.39 -9.35 -9.35
N SER A 410 26.14 -8.11 -9.79
CA SER A 410 24.84 -7.65 -10.32
C SER A 410 24.63 -7.93 -11.82
N LYS A 411 25.60 -8.49 -12.55
CA LYS A 411 25.49 -8.68 -14.02
C LYS A 411 24.88 -10.01 -14.48
N LEU A 412 24.55 -10.95 -13.59
CA LEU A 412 24.04 -12.27 -13.99
C LEU A 412 22.51 -12.46 -13.83
N VAL A 413 21.78 -11.47 -13.26
CA VAL A 413 20.34 -11.62 -12.95
C VAL A 413 19.42 -11.05 -14.05
N VAL A 414 19.98 -10.28 -15.00
CA VAL A 414 19.19 -9.64 -16.08
C VAL A 414 18.64 -10.67 -17.09
N SER A 415 19.27 -11.84 -17.26
CA SER A 415 18.84 -12.84 -18.25
C SER A 415 17.70 -13.78 -17.80
N LEU A 416 17.29 -13.73 -16.53
CA LEU A 416 16.18 -14.58 -16.00
C LEU A 416 14.87 -13.80 -15.79
N ILE A 417 14.87 -12.48 -15.99
CA ILE A 417 13.71 -11.60 -15.70
C ILE A 417 12.93 -11.20 -16.96
N CYS A 418 13.53 -11.35 -18.16
CA CYS A 418 12.87 -11.12 -19.45
C CYS A 418 13.30 -12.16 -20.51
N PRO A 419 12.50 -13.20 -20.81
CA PRO A 419 12.44 -13.71 -22.16
C PRO A 419 11.49 -12.80 -22.96
N PHE A 420 12.01 -12.22 -24.03
CA PHE A 420 11.22 -11.57 -25.08
C PHE A 420 10.17 -12.56 -25.60
N ASP A 421 8.88 -12.27 -25.40
CA ASP A 421 7.81 -12.81 -26.23
C ASP A 421 7.58 -11.83 -27.40
N HIS A 422 8.47 -11.90 -28.39
CA HIS A 422 8.10 -11.57 -29.76
C HIS A 422 7.84 -12.88 -30.49
N PHE A 423 6.57 -13.23 -30.63
CA PHE A 423 6.12 -14.10 -31.71
C PHE A 423 4.85 -13.53 -32.33
N ALA A 424 5.03 -13.09 -33.58
CA ALA A 424 4.10 -12.84 -34.69
C ALA A 424 2.78 -12.12 -34.40
#